data_AF-A0A1N6HMD7-F1
#
_entry.id   AF-A0A1N6HMD7-F1
#
_cell.length_a   1.000
_cell.length_b   1.000
_cell.length_c   1.000
_cell.angle_alpha   90.00
_cell.angle_beta   90.00
_cell.angle_gamma   90.00
#
_symmetry.space_group_name_H-M   'P 1'
#
loop_
_entity.id
_entity.type
_entity.pdbx_description
1 polymer ?
#
loop_
_entity_poly.entity_id
_entity_poly.type
_entity_poly.pdbx_seq_one_letter_code
_entity_poly.pdbx_strand_id
1 'polypeptide(L)'
;MNLITILEENKKKQQRKNWYPYLLSQQMMLEHNFQWLTVSINPKKKALEGNGTIIISGKSYRINILYSPFFPFRYDRVFITNQKIEYNDDIHLYGDLSLCLYHPVKDVPILQNIPLYKIIPWISEWIVFYEQWKIYGVWLGKEIKHRRIPI
;
A
#
# COMPACT_ATOMS: atom_id res chain seq x y z
N MET A 1 28.37 -0.24 1.82
CA MET A 1 27.03 -0.43 2.41
C MET A 1 27.08 0.05 3.85
N ASN A 2 26.16 0.91 4.30
CA ASN A 2 26.19 1.45 5.67
C ASN A 2 25.49 0.49 6.67
N LEU A 3 25.71 0.69 7.97
CA LEU A 3 25.17 -0.18 9.04
C LEU A 3 23.63 -0.29 8.99
N ILE A 4 22.94 0.82 8.67
CA ILE A 4 21.48 0.89 8.57
C ILE A 4 20.98 -0.07 7.49
N THR A 5 21.57 0.00 6.29
CA THR A 5 21.23 -0.88 5.16
C THR A 5 21.43 -2.36 5.51
N ILE A 6 22.51 -2.71 6.25
CA ILE A 6 22.77 -4.09 6.68
C ILE A 6 21.68 -4.58 7.64
N LEU A 7 21.29 -3.76 8.62
CA LEU A 7 20.25 -4.11 9.60
C LEU A 7 18.90 -4.32 8.92
N GLU A 8 18.56 -3.49 7.94
CA GLU A 8 17.30 -3.59 7.18
C GLU A 8 17.25 -4.82 6.27
N GLU A 9 18.35 -5.13 5.59
CA GLU A 9 18.45 -6.37 4.82
C GLU A 9 18.30 -7.60 5.70
N ASN A 10 18.93 -7.59 6.88
CA ASN A 10 18.81 -8.67 7.85
C ASN A 10 17.37 -8.81 8.36
N LYS A 11 16.69 -7.70 8.65
CA LYS A 11 15.26 -7.68 9.01
C LYS A 11 14.40 -8.29 7.90
N LYS A 12 14.62 -7.90 6.64
CA LYS A 12 13.90 -8.45 5.47
C LYS A 12 14.17 -9.95 5.29
N LYS A 13 15.42 -10.39 5.47
CA LYS A 13 15.80 -11.82 5.44
C LYS A 13 15.08 -12.60 6.55
N GLN A 14 15.04 -12.06 7.77
CA GLN A 14 14.33 -12.66 8.90
C GLN A 14 12.82 -12.75 8.65
N GLN A 15 12.21 -11.68 8.11
CA GLN A 15 10.79 -11.68 7.76
C GLN A 15 10.45 -12.69 6.67
N ARG A 16 11.32 -12.88 5.67
CA ARG A 16 11.15 -13.94 4.67
C ARG A 16 11.33 -15.34 5.25
N LYS A 17 12.31 -15.52 6.14
CA LYS A 17 12.56 -16.79 6.84
C LYS A 17 11.36 -17.17 7.71
N ASN A 18 10.84 -16.21 8.48
CA ASN A 18 9.72 -16.37 9.42
C ASN A 18 8.43 -15.76 8.87
N TRP A 19 8.17 -15.96 7.57
CA TRP A 19 7.10 -15.26 6.85
C TRP A 19 5.72 -15.51 7.44
N TYR A 20 5.42 -16.72 7.89
CA TYR A 20 4.09 -17.06 8.40
C TYR A 20 3.78 -16.34 9.73
N PRO A 21 4.62 -16.43 10.78
CA PRO A 21 4.44 -15.61 11.99
C PRO A 21 4.41 -14.11 11.72
N TYR A 22 5.24 -13.63 10.78
CA TYR A 22 5.23 -12.23 10.39
C TYR A 22 3.88 -11.81 9.80
N LEU A 23 3.33 -12.56 8.84
CA LEU A 23 2.02 -12.27 8.26
C LEU A 23 0.88 -12.44 9.28
N LEU A 24 0.97 -13.42 10.17
CA LEU A 24 -0.01 -13.61 11.25
C LEU A 24 -0.08 -12.39 12.17
N SER A 25 1.06 -11.81 12.53
CA SER A 25 1.09 -10.57 13.31
C SER A 25 0.38 -9.41 12.59
N GLN A 26 0.55 -9.32 11.25
CA GLN A 26 -0.15 -8.30 10.47
C GLN A 26 -1.64 -8.57 10.41
N GLN A 27 -2.05 -9.82 10.20
CA GLN A 27 -3.45 -10.24 10.19
C GLN A 27 -4.16 -9.84 11.49
N MET A 28 -3.61 -10.22 12.65
CA MET A 28 -4.19 -9.91 13.96
C MET A 28 -4.33 -8.41 14.19
N MET A 29 -3.32 -7.61 13.79
CA MET A 29 -3.39 -6.15 13.88
C MET A 29 -4.47 -5.57 12.97
N LEU A 30 -4.73 -6.17 11.81
CA LEU A 30 -5.77 -5.68 10.90
C LEU A 30 -7.16 -6.04 11.40
N GLU A 31 -7.37 -7.29 11.82
CA GLU A 31 -8.65 -7.77 12.36
C GLU A 31 -9.06 -6.98 13.60
N HIS A 32 -8.10 -6.60 14.45
CA HIS A 32 -8.35 -5.77 15.63
C HIS A 32 -8.77 -4.34 15.28
N ASN A 33 -8.15 -3.72 14.27
CA ASN A 33 -8.27 -2.28 14.02
C ASN A 33 -9.22 -1.90 12.87
N PHE A 34 -9.56 -2.83 11.97
CA PHE A 34 -10.29 -2.55 10.74
C PHE A 34 -11.40 -3.57 10.48
N GLN A 35 -12.53 -3.41 11.16
CA GLN A 35 -13.70 -4.30 11.04
C GLN A 35 -14.29 -4.37 9.62
N TRP A 36 -14.03 -3.37 8.77
CA TRP A 36 -14.49 -3.35 7.38
C TRP A 36 -13.65 -4.24 6.44
N LEU A 37 -12.52 -4.74 6.91
CA LEU A 37 -11.55 -5.51 6.13
C LEU A 37 -11.51 -6.96 6.61
N THR A 38 -11.83 -7.89 5.72
CA THR A 38 -11.60 -9.32 5.92
C THR A 38 -10.24 -9.69 5.38
N VAL A 39 -9.41 -10.36 6.19
CA VAL A 39 -8.06 -10.77 5.81
C VAL A 39 -7.83 -12.26 6.06
N SER A 40 -6.93 -12.85 5.29
CA SER A 40 -6.51 -14.24 5.47
C SER A 40 -5.13 -14.47 4.89
N ILE A 41 -4.35 -15.36 5.48
CA ILE A 41 -3.06 -15.77 4.91
C ILE A 41 -3.31 -16.84 3.84
N ASN A 42 -2.71 -16.64 2.67
CA ASN A 42 -2.62 -17.63 1.60
C ASN A 42 -1.23 -18.31 1.65
N PRO A 43 -1.12 -19.54 2.19
CA PRO A 43 0.18 -20.19 2.39
C PRO A 43 0.89 -20.52 1.08
N LYS A 44 0.13 -20.81 0.02
CA LYS A 44 0.68 -21.12 -1.32
C LYS A 44 1.39 -19.90 -1.92
N LYS A 45 0.79 -18.72 -1.77
CA LYS A 45 1.37 -17.44 -2.25
C LYS A 45 2.33 -16.80 -1.25
N LYS A 46 2.42 -17.30 -0.02
CA LYS A 46 3.15 -16.67 1.11
C LYS A 46 2.79 -15.19 1.24
N ALA A 47 1.49 -14.92 1.20
CA ALA A 47 0.93 -13.57 1.19
C ALA A 47 -0.29 -13.49 2.11
N LEU A 48 -0.53 -12.30 2.65
CA LEU A 48 -1.79 -11.94 3.28
C LEU A 48 -2.68 -11.32 2.20
N GLU A 49 -3.90 -11.84 2.07
CA GLU A 49 -4.90 -11.35 1.13
C GLU A 49 -6.04 -10.70 1.93
N GLY A 50 -6.41 -9.49 1.56
CA GLY A 50 -7.45 -8.70 2.22
C GLY A 50 -8.49 -8.20 1.23
N ASN A 51 -9.75 -8.17 1.65
CA ASN A 51 -10.85 -7.60 0.90
C ASN A 51 -11.77 -6.83 1.83
N GLY A 52 -12.22 -5.66 1.40
CA GLY A 52 -13.13 -4.85 2.20
C GLY A 52 -13.83 -3.80 1.35
N THR A 53 -14.83 -3.15 1.93
CA THR A 53 -15.53 -2.04 1.29
C THR A 53 -15.50 -0.82 2.21
N ILE A 54 -15.09 0.32 1.67
CA ILE A 54 -15.16 1.61 2.35
C ILE A 54 -16.21 2.48 1.64
N ILE A 55 -16.97 3.26 2.40
CA ILE A 55 -17.89 4.26 1.89
C ILE A 55 -17.30 5.65 2.18
N ILE A 56 -17.07 6.43 1.13
CA ILE A 56 -16.56 7.81 1.23
C ILE A 56 -17.46 8.70 0.39
N SER A 57 -18.00 9.76 0.99
CA SER A 57 -18.90 10.71 0.32
C SER A 57 -20.07 10.04 -0.43
N GLY A 58 -20.66 8.99 0.17
CA GLY A 58 -21.77 8.23 -0.41
C GLY A 58 -21.39 7.26 -1.53
N LYS A 59 -20.11 7.17 -1.91
CA LYS A 59 -19.60 6.23 -2.93
C LYS A 59 -18.94 5.04 -2.25
N SER A 60 -19.15 3.86 -2.82
CA SER A 60 -18.57 2.60 -2.35
C SER A 60 -17.28 2.28 -3.11
N TYR A 61 -16.24 1.88 -2.39
CA TYR A 61 -14.95 1.47 -2.92
C TYR A 61 -14.60 0.07 -2.41
N ARG A 62 -14.49 -0.90 -3.33
CA ARG A 62 -14.05 -2.26 -3.03
C ARG A 62 -12.54 -2.32 -3.07
N ILE A 63 -11.94 -2.57 -1.93
CA ILE A 63 -10.50 -2.61 -1.73
C ILE A 63 -10.03 -4.06 -1.76
N ASN A 64 -9.05 -4.36 -2.59
CA ASN A 64 -8.30 -5.62 -2.56
C ASN A 64 -6.86 -5.34 -2.13
N ILE A 65 -6.33 -6.17 -1.23
CA ILE A 65 -5.01 -6.01 -0.64
C ILE A 65 -4.24 -7.31 -0.81
N LEU A 66 -3.01 -7.21 -1.29
CA LEU A 66 -2.01 -8.27 -1.23
C LEU A 66 -0.81 -7.75 -0.45
N TYR A 67 -0.32 -8.53 0.51
CA TYR A 67 0.84 -8.15 1.30
C TYR A 67 1.81 -9.31 1.50
N SER A 68 3.06 -9.14 1.09
CA SER A 68 4.07 -10.19 1.19
C SER A 68 5.50 -9.64 1.32
N PRO A 69 6.34 -10.20 2.21
CA PRO A 69 7.76 -9.86 2.27
C PRO A 69 8.56 -10.33 1.04
N PHE A 70 7.94 -11.11 0.16
CA PHE A 70 8.55 -11.60 -1.08
C PHE A 70 8.35 -10.66 -2.26
N PHE A 71 7.43 -9.69 -2.17
CA PHE A 71 7.25 -8.72 -3.25
C PHE A 71 8.47 -7.81 -3.42
N PRO A 72 8.81 -7.45 -4.67
CA PRO A 72 9.91 -6.54 -4.96
C PRO A 72 9.51 -5.11 -4.59
N PHE A 73 10.51 -4.32 -4.20
CA PHE A 73 10.44 -2.91 -3.82
C PHE A 73 9.60 -2.61 -2.56
N ARG A 74 8.31 -2.96 -2.56
CA ARG A 74 7.38 -2.81 -1.43
C ARG A 74 6.54 -4.05 -1.19
N TYR A 75 6.07 -4.19 0.05
CA TYR A 75 5.37 -5.39 0.50
C TYR A 75 3.88 -5.38 0.17
N ASP A 76 3.27 -4.21 0.00
CA ASP A 76 1.85 -4.03 -0.28
C ASP A 76 1.56 -3.92 -1.79
N ARG A 77 0.38 -4.39 -2.18
CA ARG A 77 -0.33 -4.04 -3.41
C ARG A 77 -1.79 -3.81 -3.00
N VAL A 78 -2.29 -2.60 -3.19
CA VAL A 78 -3.66 -2.21 -2.84
C VAL A 78 -4.36 -1.76 -4.10
N PHE A 79 -5.57 -2.26 -4.34
CA PHE A 79 -6.35 -1.98 -5.54
C PHE A 79 -7.77 -1.54 -5.18
N ILE A 80 -8.32 -0.64 -5.99
CA ILE A 80 -9.76 -0.34 -6.01
C ILE A 80 -10.34 -1.11 -7.21
N THR A 81 -11.27 -2.02 -6.96
CA THR A 81 -11.69 -3.03 -7.95
C THR A 81 -13.07 -2.81 -8.55
N ASN A 82 -13.90 -1.95 -7.95
CA ASN A 82 -15.25 -1.63 -8.44
C ASN A 82 -15.34 -0.27 -9.16
N GLN A 83 -14.21 0.37 -9.39
CA GLN A 83 -14.11 1.63 -10.13
C GLN A 83 -13.16 1.40 -11.30
N LYS A 84 -13.50 1.93 -12.48
CA LYS A 84 -12.58 1.96 -13.61
C LYS A 84 -11.61 3.11 -13.40
N ILE A 85 -10.43 2.81 -12.86
CA ILE A 85 -9.34 3.78 -12.67
C ILE A 85 -8.30 3.50 -13.77
N GLU A 86 -8.10 4.48 -14.64
CA GLU A 86 -7.09 4.40 -15.69
C GLU A 86 -5.78 5.01 -15.17
N TYR A 87 -4.65 4.45 -15.58
CA TYR A 87 -3.34 4.96 -15.17
C TYR A 87 -3.18 6.43 -15.59
N ASN A 88 -2.75 7.26 -14.64
CA ASN A 88 -2.34 8.63 -14.88
C ASN A 88 -1.20 8.97 -13.88
N ASP A 89 -0.14 9.61 -14.37
CA ASP A 89 1.02 9.97 -13.54
C ASP A 89 0.64 10.94 -12.40
N ASP A 90 -0.45 11.70 -12.56
CA ASP A 90 -0.93 12.69 -11.60
C ASP A 90 -1.82 12.10 -10.49
N ILE A 91 -2.22 10.82 -10.57
CA ILE A 91 -3.16 10.22 -9.60
C ILE A 91 -2.52 9.17 -8.69
N HIS A 92 -1.20 9.16 -8.56
CA HIS A 92 -0.48 8.34 -7.57
C HIS A 92 -0.83 6.85 -7.66
N LEU A 93 -0.63 6.27 -8.85
CA LEU A 93 -0.70 4.83 -9.12
C LEU A 93 0.67 4.29 -9.53
N TYR A 94 0.92 3.03 -9.19
CA TYR A 94 2.03 2.28 -9.80
C TYR A 94 1.58 1.70 -11.16
N GLY A 95 2.54 1.29 -12.00
CA GLY A 95 2.25 0.74 -13.33
C GLY A 95 1.41 -0.55 -13.33
N ASP A 96 1.27 -1.23 -12.19
CA ASP A 96 0.36 -2.37 -12.00
C ASP A 96 -1.05 -1.94 -11.53
N LEU A 97 -1.35 -0.64 -11.54
CA LEU A 97 -2.59 0.00 -11.04
C LEU A 97 -2.83 -0.12 -9.54
N SER A 98 -1.87 -0.61 -8.77
CA SER A 98 -1.99 -0.52 -7.32
C SER A 98 -1.66 0.88 -6.81
N LEU A 99 -2.28 1.26 -5.70
CA LEU A 99 -2.20 2.61 -5.15
C LEU A 99 -0.77 2.94 -4.68
N CYS A 100 -0.33 4.17 -4.96
CA CYS A 100 0.83 4.79 -4.35
C CYS A 100 0.40 5.51 -3.06
N LEU A 101 0.48 4.80 -1.94
CA LEU A 101 -0.02 5.26 -0.64
C LEU A 101 1.04 5.98 0.20
N TYR A 102 2.31 5.87 -0.18
CA TYR A 102 3.44 6.49 0.50
C TYR A 102 4.63 6.56 -0.46
N HIS A 103 5.50 7.54 -0.27
CA HIS A 103 6.74 7.65 -1.03
C HIS A 103 7.87 6.82 -0.39
N PRO A 104 8.39 5.79 -1.08
CA PRO A 104 9.34 4.83 -0.50
C PRO A 104 10.71 5.41 -0.14
N VAL A 105 11.02 6.64 -0.55
CA VAL A 105 12.32 7.32 -0.28
C VAL A 105 12.16 8.52 0.66
N LYS A 106 10.95 9.08 0.81
CA LYS A 106 10.72 10.30 1.63
C LYS A 106 9.89 10.03 2.87
N ASP A 107 8.87 9.18 2.74
CA ASP A 107 7.97 8.82 3.85
C ASP A 107 8.45 7.56 4.60
N VAL A 108 9.46 6.89 4.04
CA VAL A 108 10.02 5.66 4.56
C VAL A 108 11.53 5.82 4.61
N PRO A 109 12.18 5.58 5.76
CA PRO A 109 13.63 5.47 5.79
C PRO A 109 14.05 4.43 4.76
N ILE A 110 15.07 4.75 3.96
CA ILE A 110 15.57 3.94 2.84
C ILE A 110 15.49 2.46 3.20
N LEU A 111 14.63 1.68 2.52
CA LEU A 111 14.47 0.22 2.70
C LEU A 111 13.70 -0.29 3.94
N GLN A 112 13.07 0.57 4.75
CA GLN A 112 12.14 0.10 5.77
C GLN A 112 10.84 -0.45 5.16
N ASN A 113 10.32 -1.51 5.75
CA ASN A 113 8.99 -1.99 5.44
C ASN A 113 7.96 -1.40 6.42
N ILE A 114 6.90 -0.82 5.88
CA ILE A 114 5.79 -0.30 6.67
C ILE A 114 4.87 -1.48 7.03
N PRO A 115 4.53 -1.67 8.32
CA PRO A 115 3.50 -2.62 8.72
C PRO A 115 2.18 -2.30 8.01
N LEU A 116 1.45 -3.33 7.57
CA LEU A 116 0.25 -3.14 6.75
C LEU A 116 -0.81 -2.30 7.47
N TYR A 117 -0.99 -2.47 8.78
CA TYR A 117 -1.96 -1.70 9.56
C TYR A 117 -1.73 -0.18 9.53
N LYS A 118 -0.49 0.28 9.29
CA LYS A 118 -0.19 1.71 9.13
C LYS A 118 -0.51 2.23 7.73
N ILE A 119 -0.55 1.35 6.73
CA ILE A 119 -0.85 1.69 5.33
C ILE A 119 -2.36 1.85 5.13
N ILE A 120 -3.18 1.06 5.84
CA ILE A 120 -4.64 1.04 5.65
C ILE A 120 -5.31 2.42 5.70
N PRO A 121 -5.00 3.32 6.66
CA PRO A 121 -5.64 4.64 6.71
C PRO A 121 -5.37 5.51 5.46
N TRP A 122 -4.21 5.33 4.80
CA TRP A 122 -3.86 6.10 3.60
C TRP A 122 -4.71 5.73 2.39
N ILE A 123 -5.42 4.59 2.40
CA ILE A 123 -6.36 4.21 1.35
C ILE A 123 -7.50 5.24 1.29
N SER A 124 -8.03 5.64 2.44
CA SER A 124 -9.09 6.65 2.52
C SER A 124 -8.60 8.03 2.09
N GLU A 125 -7.38 8.40 2.48
CA GLU A 125 -6.74 9.65 2.05
C GLU A 125 -6.57 9.70 0.54
N TRP A 126 -6.05 8.63 -0.08
CA TRP A 126 -5.92 8.52 -1.52
C TRP A 126 -7.29 8.65 -2.22
N ILE A 127 -8.34 8.00 -1.72
CA ILE A 127 -9.69 8.09 -2.30
C ILE A 127 -10.22 9.53 -2.25
N VAL A 128 -10.02 10.23 -1.14
CA VAL A 128 -10.45 11.64 -1.01
C VAL A 128 -9.75 12.52 -2.05
N PHE A 129 -8.43 12.37 -2.21
CA PHE A 129 -7.68 13.13 -3.21
C PHE A 129 -8.05 12.74 -4.64
N TYR A 130 -8.32 11.47 -4.91
CA TYR A 130 -8.79 11.03 -6.22
C TYR A 130 -10.15 11.64 -6.59
N GLU A 131 -11.09 11.71 -5.64
CA GLU A 131 -12.38 12.38 -5.89
C GLU A 131 -12.21 13.88 -6.15
N GLN A 132 -11.31 14.54 -5.43
CA GLN A 132 -10.99 15.94 -5.68
C GLN A 132 -10.32 16.14 -7.04
N TRP A 133 -9.38 15.27 -7.41
CA TRP A 133 -8.72 15.32 -8.71
C TRP A 133 -9.71 15.17 -9.86
N LYS A 134 -10.73 14.31 -9.74
CA LYS A 134 -11.80 14.21 -10.76
C LYS A 134 -12.61 15.50 -10.92
N ILE A 135 -12.69 16.34 -9.90
CA ILE A 135 -13.44 17.60 -9.93
C ILE A 135 -12.54 18.74 -10.46
N TYR A 136 -11.32 18.84 -9.95
CA TYR A 136 -10.45 19.99 -10.17
C TYR A 136 -9.36 19.77 -11.22
N GLY A 137 -9.12 18.53 -11.63
CA GLY A 137 -8.04 18.14 -12.55
C GLY A 137 -6.64 18.22 -11.95
N VAL A 138 -6.52 18.45 -10.64
CA VAL A 138 -5.23 18.60 -9.93
C VAL A 138 -5.21 17.77 -8.65
N TRP A 139 -4.06 17.15 -8.36
CA TRP A 139 -3.87 16.39 -7.13
C TRP A 139 -3.58 17.34 -5.96
N LEU A 140 -4.47 17.35 -4.97
CA LEU A 140 -4.38 18.25 -3.82
C LEU A 140 -3.67 17.62 -2.61
N GLY A 141 -3.29 16.34 -2.72
CA GLY A 141 -2.53 15.65 -1.69
C GLY A 141 -1.05 16.03 -1.68
N LYS A 142 -0.37 15.74 -0.56
CA LYS A 142 1.08 15.83 -0.52
C LYS A 142 1.67 14.89 -1.56
N GLU A 143 2.50 15.41 -2.44
CA GLU A 143 3.11 14.63 -3.50
C GLU A 143 4.57 14.99 -3.75
N ILE A 144 5.27 14.04 -4.34
CA ILE A 144 6.56 14.27 -4.99
C ILE A 144 6.28 14.06 -6.47
N LYS A 145 6.19 15.17 -7.20
CA LYS A 145 5.91 15.13 -8.63
C LYS A 145 6.90 14.20 -9.33
N HIS A 146 6.39 13.22 -10.06
CA HIS A 146 7.19 12.31 -10.87
C HIS A 146 7.71 12.97 -12.17
N ARG A 147 7.54 14.29 -12.34
CA ARG A 147 7.89 15.00 -13.56
C ARG A 147 9.40 14.92 -13.82
N ARG A 148 9.76 14.33 -14.97
CA ARG A 148 11.06 14.51 -15.61
C ARG A 148 11.27 16.01 -15.83
N ILE A 149 12.34 16.56 -15.27
CA ILE A 149 12.86 17.85 -15.73
C ILE A 149 13.14 17.66 -17.24
N PRO A 150 12.53 18.45 -18.15
CA PRO A 150 12.96 18.44 -19.52
C PRO A 150 14.41 18.93 -19.53
N ILE A 151 15.32 18.09 -20.06
CA ILE A 151 16.69 18.51 -20.41
C ILE A 151 16.58 19.37 -21.66
#